data_AF-A0A7R9MCW8-F1
#
_entry.id   AF-A0A7R9MCW8-F1
#
_cell.length_a   1.000
_cell.length_b   1.000
_cell.length_c   1.000
_cell.angle_alpha   90.00
_cell.angle_beta   90.00
_cell.angle_gamma   90.00
#
_symmetry.space_group_name_H-M   'P 1'
#
loop_
_entity.id
_entity.type
_entity.pdbx_description
1 polymer ?
#
loop_
_entity_poly.entity_id
_entity_poly.type
_entity_poly.pdbx_seq_one_letter_code
_entity_poly.pdbx_strand_id
1 'polypeptide(L)'
;MSNPLSATNSSPVMQRAIVKLVLSGDSLIIRPRGQPKGGPPSEKQINLAHLIAPKVGRKLADGSTTSDESHGWESREFLRTKLMGKEIQFRTEYTIAMGNTTRELGFLFLGDENINDTVVSEGMAEVVRRQQDEDNAEVLRLIGLEESAKAAQKGKWDNVWTKRKVLYDVEEPQELVNETFPGIVEHVRDGSTHTSVSSEPQDYRKDSFGRICDDLCEVLLAYLPLKERFRFECVSTQWQRCVYTTQTELTYDDKIDGKCIEWVLKKCQNMTKIGQLYGFINNSMIQLIVKHCNHLNAIVIDVYYLSVDTITQFFTKFATSLRSIKLYNYSQYHTRREFIDQNLKICHNLRQLMIIGNSLSVVLTDPTNDVLFRRLNTFWFQYMNEDMNGFELFVKRYGNQMKSIDATIYANSNEAITILMTGLSRMAQLKRLKLTLYIHPEFALRSESLKGCQSLIHFTLLSYINNPECGEHFTLDIDKHLPHIQYIEFWGTHITDNMFNSLSKLPNVTTISCDFCDQMFTHEAINYLVTNCHKLRTIYINNRHFI
;
A
#
# COMPACT_ATOMS: atom_id res chain seq x y z
N MET A 1 28.68 -41.14 0.66
CA MET A 1 29.09 -40.03 1.54
C MET A 1 27.80 -39.38 2.03
N SER A 2 27.45 -39.61 3.29
CA SER A 2 26.24 -39.11 3.95
C SER A 2 26.44 -37.62 4.32
N ASN A 3 25.59 -36.73 3.80
CA ASN A 3 25.57 -35.34 4.26
C ASN A 3 25.09 -35.29 5.71
N PRO A 4 25.79 -34.59 6.63
CA PRO A 4 25.36 -34.50 8.02
C PRO A 4 24.08 -33.66 8.13
N LEU A 5 23.08 -34.22 8.81
CA LEU A 5 21.90 -33.50 9.26
C LEU A 5 22.31 -32.62 10.45
N SER A 6 22.14 -31.31 10.35
CA SER A 6 22.38 -30.39 11.47
C SER A 6 21.08 -30.23 12.28
N ALA A 7 21.03 -30.81 13.48
CA ALA A 7 19.95 -30.57 14.42
C ALA A 7 20.09 -29.15 15.03
N THR A 8 19.06 -28.32 14.91
CA THR A 8 19.02 -26.99 15.55
C THR A 8 18.49 -27.11 16.97
N ASN A 9 19.32 -26.78 17.98
CA ASN A 9 19.05 -26.85 19.43
C ASN A 9 18.03 -25.81 19.98
N SER A 10 16.98 -25.48 19.24
CA SER A 10 15.88 -24.62 19.72
C SER A 10 14.56 -25.34 19.56
N SER A 11 13.69 -25.30 20.58
CA SER A 11 12.33 -25.85 20.50
C SER A 11 11.64 -25.40 19.21
N PRO A 12 10.98 -26.31 18.47
CA PRO A 12 10.47 -26.01 17.13
C PRO A 12 9.43 -24.89 17.20
N VAL A 13 9.78 -23.72 16.64
CA VAL A 13 8.89 -22.56 16.60
C VAL A 13 7.84 -22.77 15.53
N MET A 14 6.57 -22.80 15.94
CA MET A 14 5.45 -22.84 15.01
C MET A 14 5.35 -21.51 14.26
N GLN A 15 5.40 -21.58 12.94
CA GLN A 15 5.33 -20.45 12.02
C GLN A 15 4.05 -20.50 11.18
N ARG A 16 3.68 -19.36 10.60
CA ARG A 16 2.49 -19.23 9.72
C ARG A 16 2.91 -18.72 8.36
N ALA A 17 2.35 -19.32 7.30
CA ALA A 17 2.61 -18.91 5.93
C ALA A 17 1.45 -19.25 5.00
N ILE A 18 1.45 -18.65 3.81
CA ILE A 18 0.48 -18.96 2.75
C ILE A 18 1.14 -19.86 1.72
N VAL A 19 0.45 -20.92 1.30
CA VAL A 19 0.93 -21.84 0.27
C VAL A 19 0.79 -21.19 -1.11
N LYS A 20 1.93 -20.96 -1.76
CA LYS A 20 2.02 -20.34 -3.10
C LYS A 20 1.93 -21.39 -4.21
N LEU A 21 2.70 -22.47 -4.10
CA LEU A 21 2.86 -23.48 -5.16
C LEU A 21 3.07 -24.86 -4.55
N VAL A 22 2.50 -25.89 -5.17
CA VAL A 22 2.78 -27.29 -4.84
C VAL A 22 3.66 -27.89 -5.93
N LEU A 23 4.87 -28.29 -5.54
CA LEU A 23 5.90 -28.84 -6.45
C LEU A 23 5.69 -30.35 -6.67
N SER A 24 5.37 -31.07 -5.60
CA SER A 24 5.11 -32.51 -5.56
C SER A 24 4.20 -32.83 -4.36
N GLY A 25 3.76 -34.07 -4.21
CA GLY A 25 2.91 -34.51 -3.08
C GLY A 25 3.54 -34.41 -1.69
N ASP A 26 4.79 -33.97 -1.59
CA ASP A 26 5.57 -33.79 -0.37
C ASP A 26 6.35 -32.45 -0.33
N SER A 27 6.15 -31.55 -1.29
CA SER A 27 6.99 -30.35 -1.44
C SER A 27 6.18 -29.15 -1.93
N LEU A 28 6.33 -28.01 -1.26
CA LEU A 28 5.60 -26.79 -1.57
C LEU A 28 6.45 -25.52 -1.35
N ILE A 29 6.05 -24.44 -2.02
CA ILE A 29 6.57 -23.09 -1.82
C ILE A 29 5.58 -22.31 -0.97
N ILE A 30 6.09 -21.67 0.07
CA ILE A 30 5.35 -20.82 1.00
C ILE A 30 5.87 -19.38 0.97
N ARG A 31 5.02 -18.44 1.38
CA ARG A 31 5.37 -17.02 1.53
C ARG A 31 4.80 -16.41 2.82
N PRO A 32 5.37 -15.30 3.33
CA PRO A 32 4.83 -14.56 4.47
C PRO A 32 3.41 -14.03 4.24
N ARG A 33 2.73 -13.76 5.36
CA ARG A 33 1.42 -13.13 5.40
C ARG A 33 1.52 -11.60 5.18
N GLY A 34 0.52 -11.04 4.51
CA GLY A 34 0.35 -9.59 4.31
C GLY A 34 0.85 -9.08 2.96
N GLN A 35 0.55 -7.81 2.69
CA GLN A 35 0.94 -7.16 1.44
C GLN A 35 2.46 -7.03 1.31
N PRO A 36 3.02 -7.25 0.10
CA PRO A 36 4.43 -7.00 -0.16
C PRO A 36 4.80 -5.55 0.18
N LYS A 37 5.80 -5.35 1.05
CA LYS A 37 6.25 -4.01 1.45
C LYS A 37 7.41 -3.56 0.56
N GLY A 38 7.09 -2.94 -0.58
CA GLY A 38 8.08 -2.28 -1.45
C GLY A 38 8.93 -3.21 -2.33
N GLY A 39 8.51 -4.46 -2.52
CA GLY A 39 9.20 -5.43 -3.38
C GLY A 39 8.53 -6.81 -3.37
N PRO A 40 9.06 -7.80 -4.13
CA PRO A 40 8.53 -9.16 -4.15
C PRO A 40 8.51 -9.80 -2.74
N PRO A 41 7.44 -10.52 -2.34
CA PRO A 41 7.43 -11.28 -1.10
C PRO A 41 8.59 -12.28 -1.07
N SER A 42 9.19 -12.49 0.10
CA SER A 42 10.15 -13.58 0.26
C SER A 42 9.45 -14.94 0.12
N GLU A 43 10.13 -15.89 -0.48
CA GLU A 43 9.62 -17.24 -0.72
C GLU A 43 10.53 -18.27 -0.07
N LYS A 44 9.94 -19.36 0.42
CA LYS A 44 10.66 -20.47 1.03
C LYS A 44 10.07 -21.78 0.54
N GLN A 45 10.91 -22.75 0.23
CA GLN A 45 10.49 -24.12 -0.02
C GLN A 45 10.44 -24.90 1.30
N ILE A 46 9.38 -25.65 1.52
CA ILE A 46 9.25 -26.61 2.63
C ILE A 46 8.83 -27.97 2.10
N ASN A 47 9.45 -29.00 2.64
CA ASN A 47 9.15 -30.40 2.35
C ASN A 47 8.50 -31.08 3.57
N LEU A 48 7.60 -32.03 3.35
CA LEU A 48 7.00 -32.81 4.42
C LEU A 48 8.06 -33.72 5.04
N ALA A 49 8.32 -33.56 6.34
CA ALA A 49 9.30 -34.35 7.06
C ALA A 49 8.96 -35.84 7.02
N HIS A 50 9.99 -36.65 6.78
CA HIS A 50 9.94 -38.13 6.75
C HIS A 50 9.09 -38.74 5.62
N LEU A 51 8.63 -37.95 4.65
CA LEU A 51 7.81 -38.44 3.54
C LEU A 51 8.56 -38.37 2.20
N ILE A 52 8.25 -39.30 1.29
CA ILE A 52 8.60 -39.23 -0.13
C ILE A 52 7.35 -39.49 -0.95
N ALA A 53 6.96 -38.51 -1.78
CA ALA A 53 5.87 -38.67 -2.74
C ALA A 53 6.35 -39.21 -4.09
N PRO A 54 5.50 -39.94 -4.85
CA PRO A 54 5.83 -40.29 -6.24
C PRO A 54 6.01 -39.04 -7.11
N LYS A 55 6.96 -39.07 -8.02
CA LYS A 55 7.35 -37.90 -8.83
C LYS A 55 6.46 -37.68 -10.04
N VAL A 56 6.20 -36.41 -10.31
CA VAL A 56 5.55 -35.94 -11.54
C VAL A 56 6.57 -35.78 -12.66
N GLY A 57 6.22 -36.24 -13.85
CA GLY A 57 6.99 -36.09 -15.08
C GLY A 57 7.15 -34.63 -15.51
N ARG A 58 8.32 -34.30 -16.06
CA ARG A 58 8.70 -32.93 -16.44
C ARG A 58 9.48 -32.91 -17.76
N LYS A 59 9.41 -31.78 -18.47
CA LYS A 59 10.30 -31.46 -19.59
C LYS A 59 11.63 -30.95 -19.02
N LEU A 60 12.74 -31.58 -19.41
CA LEU A 60 14.10 -31.23 -19.00
C LEU A 60 14.66 -30.13 -19.91
N ALA A 61 15.75 -29.50 -19.47
CA ALA A 61 16.37 -28.38 -20.19
C ALA A 61 16.93 -28.78 -21.56
N ASP A 62 17.28 -30.05 -21.74
CA ASP A 62 17.73 -30.64 -23.01
C ASP A 62 16.58 -31.00 -23.96
N GLY A 63 15.33 -30.71 -23.57
CA GLY A 63 14.13 -31.00 -24.35
C GLY A 63 13.57 -32.41 -24.14
N SER A 64 14.28 -33.30 -23.43
CA SER A 64 13.78 -34.64 -23.11
C SER A 64 12.66 -34.58 -22.05
N THR A 65 11.81 -35.61 -21.99
CA THR A 65 10.68 -35.67 -21.06
C THR A 65 10.80 -36.87 -20.13
N THR A 66 10.53 -36.66 -18.85
CA THR A 66 10.36 -37.75 -17.89
C THR A 66 8.88 -38.07 -17.74
N SER A 67 8.54 -39.34 -17.58
CA SER A 67 7.16 -39.72 -17.26
C SER A 67 6.89 -39.66 -15.77
N ASP A 68 5.61 -39.57 -15.40
CA ASP A 68 5.18 -39.76 -14.02
C ASP A 68 5.59 -41.13 -13.47
N GLU A 69 5.96 -41.13 -12.20
CA GLU A 69 5.90 -42.33 -11.36
C GLU A 69 4.44 -42.65 -11.05
N SER A 70 4.16 -43.90 -10.67
CA SER A 70 2.81 -44.34 -10.33
C SER A 70 2.17 -43.44 -9.26
N HIS A 71 0.97 -42.93 -9.54
CA HIS A 71 0.23 -41.95 -8.72
C HIS A 71 0.93 -40.59 -8.49
N GLY A 72 1.96 -40.24 -9.26
CA GLY A 72 2.69 -38.98 -9.06
C GLY A 72 1.82 -37.74 -9.26
N TRP A 73 1.00 -37.73 -10.31
CA TRP A 73 0.09 -36.62 -10.59
C TRP A 73 -1.00 -36.49 -9.53
N GLU A 74 -1.63 -37.60 -9.17
CA GLU A 74 -2.69 -37.71 -8.18
C GLU A 74 -2.21 -37.24 -6.80
N SER A 75 -1.01 -37.66 -6.40
CA SER A 75 -0.36 -37.24 -5.16
C SER A 75 -0.15 -35.73 -5.09
N ARG A 76 0.34 -35.13 -6.19
CA ARG A 76 0.49 -33.66 -6.28
C ARG A 76 -0.87 -32.95 -6.24
N GLU A 77 -1.86 -33.44 -6.99
CA GLU A 77 -3.19 -32.82 -7.07
C GLU A 77 -3.97 -32.90 -5.76
N PHE A 78 -3.78 -33.98 -5.00
CA PHE A 78 -4.32 -34.11 -3.65
C PHE A 78 -3.82 -32.96 -2.76
N LEU A 79 -2.51 -32.73 -2.72
CA LEU A 79 -1.91 -31.67 -1.91
C LEU A 79 -2.27 -30.28 -2.45
N ARG A 80 -2.27 -30.08 -3.78
CA ARG A 80 -2.65 -28.81 -4.44
C ARG A 80 -4.07 -28.41 -4.10
N THR A 81 -5.03 -29.31 -4.29
CA THR A 81 -6.45 -29.07 -4.02
C THR A 81 -6.68 -28.76 -2.54
N LYS A 82 -5.92 -29.41 -1.66
CA LYS A 82 -6.07 -29.23 -0.22
C LYS A 82 -5.45 -27.94 0.30
N LEU A 83 -4.29 -27.51 -0.22
CA LEU A 83 -3.48 -26.46 0.40
C LEU A 83 -3.30 -25.16 -0.40
N MET A 84 -3.43 -25.19 -1.74
CA MET A 84 -3.11 -24.02 -2.58
C MET A 84 -3.89 -22.76 -2.13
N GLY A 85 -3.17 -21.67 -1.86
CA GLY A 85 -3.73 -20.40 -1.41
C GLY A 85 -4.23 -20.36 0.05
N LYS A 86 -4.08 -21.44 0.82
CA LYS A 86 -4.49 -21.48 2.24
C LYS A 86 -3.36 -21.01 3.16
N GLU A 87 -3.76 -20.41 4.28
CA GLU A 87 -2.85 -20.18 5.41
C GLU A 87 -2.65 -21.51 6.16
N ILE A 88 -1.38 -21.86 6.36
CA ILE A 88 -0.95 -23.04 7.11
C ILE A 88 -0.10 -22.63 8.30
N GLN A 89 -0.07 -23.51 9.30
CA GLN A 89 0.96 -23.51 10.32
C GLN A 89 2.02 -24.55 9.97
N PHE A 90 3.29 -24.29 10.25
CA PHE A 90 4.35 -25.25 10.02
C PHE A 90 5.44 -25.12 11.08
N ARG A 91 6.10 -26.25 11.34
CA ARG A 91 7.32 -26.29 12.16
C ARG A 91 8.40 -27.04 11.41
N THR A 92 9.60 -26.47 11.36
CA THR A 92 10.77 -27.10 10.76
C THR A 92 11.30 -28.16 11.73
N GLU A 93 11.48 -29.38 11.24
CA GLU A 93 12.00 -30.52 12.00
C GLU A 93 13.52 -30.62 11.82
N TYR A 94 13.97 -30.68 10.57
CA TYR A 94 15.38 -30.74 10.23
C TYR A 94 15.65 -30.09 8.88
N THR A 95 16.91 -29.77 8.64
CA THR A 95 17.37 -29.21 7.38
C THR A 95 18.36 -30.15 6.70
N ILE A 96 18.29 -30.23 5.37
CA ILE A 96 19.24 -30.97 4.55
C ILE A 96 20.02 -29.99 3.68
N ALA A 97 21.34 -30.03 3.78
CA ALA A 97 22.22 -29.31 2.87
C ALA A 97 22.22 -29.96 1.47
N MET A 98 21.91 -29.17 0.45
CA MET A 98 21.97 -29.50 -0.98
C MET A 98 22.87 -28.49 -1.69
N GLY A 99 24.18 -28.79 -1.73
CA GLY A 99 25.19 -27.85 -2.23
C GLY A 99 25.18 -26.55 -1.45
N ASN A 100 24.98 -25.41 -2.14
CA ASN A 100 24.90 -24.09 -1.53
C ASN A 100 23.49 -23.73 -1.00
N THR A 101 22.53 -24.66 -1.05
CA THR A 101 21.14 -24.43 -0.61
C THR A 101 20.75 -25.37 0.52
N THR A 102 19.82 -24.95 1.37
CA THR A 102 19.26 -25.76 2.46
C THR A 102 17.80 -26.05 2.20
N ARG A 103 17.40 -27.32 2.26
CA ARG A 103 15.99 -27.72 2.26
C ARG A 103 15.49 -27.84 3.68
N GLU A 104 14.41 -27.15 4.00
CA GLU A 104 13.71 -27.29 5.28
C GLU A 104 12.65 -28.38 5.17
N LEU A 105 12.70 -29.35 6.09
CA LEU A 105 11.72 -30.41 6.21
C LEU A 105 10.95 -30.23 7.50
N GLY A 106 9.63 -30.33 7.45
CA GLY A 106 8.79 -30.01 8.59
C GLY A 106 7.43 -30.67 8.58
N PHE A 107 6.70 -30.43 9.66
CA PHE A 107 5.29 -30.80 9.78
C PHE A 107 4.41 -29.60 9.48
N LEU A 108 3.37 -29.84 8.68
CA LEU A 108 2.42 -28.83 8.25
C LEU A 108 1.06 -29.09 8.87
N PHE A 109 0.36 -28.00 9.20
CA PHE A 109 -0.94 -28.03 9.84
C PHE A 109 -1.91 -27.08 9.13
N LEU A 110 -3.11 -27.58 8.84
CA LEU A 110 -4.23 -26.79 8.34
C LEU A 110 -5.31 -26.75 9.42
N GLY A 111 -5.29 -25.69 10.24
CA GLY A 111 -6.02 -25.72 11.51
C GLY A 111 -5.39 -26.76 12.44
N ASP A 112 -6.21 -27.69 12.94
CA ASP A 112 -5.74 -28.78 13.82
C ASP A 112 -5.33 -30.04 13.04
N GLU A 113 -5.51 -30.05 11.72
CA GLU A 113 -5.18 -31.21 10.87
C GLU A 113 -3.69 -31.25 10.54
N ASN A 114 -3.00 -32.34 10.89
CA ASN A 114 -1.61 -32.59 10.49
C ASN A 114 -1.56 -33.16 9.06
N ILE A 115 -1.02 -32.38 8.13
CA ILE A 115 -1.00 -32.72 6.71
C ILE A 115 -0.10 -33.91 6.41
N ASN A 116 0.99 -34.11 7.15
CA ASN A 116 1.89 -35.25 6.95
C ASN A 116 1.13 -36.56 7.17
N ASP A 117 0.28 -36.62 8.21
CA ASP A 117 -0.56 -37.78 8.49
C ASP A 117 -1.56 -38.03 7.38
N THR A 118 -2.27 -36.98 6.97
CA THR A 118 -3.29 -37.06 5.92
C THR A 118 -2.71 -37.55 4.59
N VAL A 119 -1.53 -37.06 4.21
CA VAL A 119 -0.86 -37.47 2.96
C VAL A 119 -0.48 -38.96 3.02
N VAL A 120 0.00 -39.46 4.16
CA VAL A 120 0.33 -40.88 4.33
C VAL A 120 -0.90 -41.76 4.41
N SER A 121 -1.93 -41.35 5.17
CA SER A 121 -3.15 -42.13 5.39
C SER A 121 -3.98 -42.33 4.12
N GLU A 122 -3.85 -41.41 3.16
CA GLU A 122 -4.46 -41.54 1.83
C GLU A 122 -3.54 -42.22 0.80
N GLY A 123 -2.35 -42.68 1.20
CA GLY A 123 -1.41 -43.36 0.30
C GLY A 123 -0.81 -42.44 -0.76
N MET A 124 -0.69 -41.14 -0.48
CA MET A 124 -0.11 -40.17 -1.42
C MET A 124 1.41 -40.06 -1.28
N ALA A 125 1.98 -40.55 -0.18
CA ALA A 125 3.43 -40.63 0.05
C ALA A 125 3.80 -41.89 0.85
N GLU A 126 5.08 -42.23 0.84
CA GLU A 126 5.65 -43.29 1.68
C GLU A 126 6.55 -42.71 2.78
N VAL A 127 6.72 -43.47 3.86
CA VAL A 127 7.49 -43.05 5.03
C VAL A 127 8.95 -43.48 4.90
N VAL A 128 9.85 -42.51 5.02
CA VAL A 128 11.29 -42.71 5.03
C VAL A 128 11.72 -43.26 6.40
N ARG A 129 12.14 -44.52 6.41
CA ARG A 129 12.66 -45.20 7.60
C ARG A 129 14.17 -45.01 7.69
N ARG A 130 14.65 -44.36 8.75
CA ARG A 130 16.08 -44.17 9.04
C ARG A 130 16.39 -44.77 10.41
N GLN A 131 17.58 -45.38 10.56
CA GLN A 131 17.98 -46.01 11.83
C GLN A 131 17.94 -45.04 13.02
N GLN A 132 18.35 -43.79 12.81
CA GLN A 132 18.33 -42.74 13.84
C GLN A 132 16.92 -42.32 14.30
N ASP A 133 15.88 -42.67 13.53
CA ASP A 133 14.49 -42.28 13.78
C ASP A 133 13.65 -43.47 14.31
N GLU A 134 14.28 -44.62 14.65
CA GLU A 134 13.57 -45.85 15.05
C GLU A 134 12.68 -45.67 16.29
N ASP A 135 13.12 -44.89 17.27
CA ASP A 135 12.36 -44.59 18.49
C ASP A 135 11.53 -43.28 18.40
N ASN A 136 11.50 -42.62 17.24
CA ASN A 136 10.77 -41.36 17.09
C ASN A 136 9.25 -41.61 17.01
N ALA A 137 8.51 -41.14 18.02
CA ALA A 137 7.06 -41.33 18.12
C ALA A 137 6.26 -40.81 16.91
N GLU A 138 6.69 -39.72 16.28
CA GLU A 138 6.02 -39.18 15.09
C GLU A 138 6.26 -40.05 13.87
N VAL A 139 7.48 -40.58 13.72
CA VAL A 139 7.82 -41.51 12.64
C VAL A 139 7.10 -42.84 12.82
N LEU A 140 7.06 -43.39 14.03
CA LEU A 140 6.30 -44.61 14.35
C LEU A 140 4.80 -44.45 14.04
N ARG A 141 4.24 -43.27 14.34
CA ARG A 141 2.85 -42.94 13.98
C ARG A 141 2.63 -42.90 12.47
N LEU A 142 3.53 -42.25 11.71
CA LEU A 142 3.47 -42.23 10.25
C LEU A 142 3.57 -43.64 9.66
N ILE A 143 4.44 -44.50 10.22
CA ILE A 143 4.56 -45.90 9.80
C ILE A 143 3.22 -46.65 9.97
N GLY A 144 2.56 -46.51 11.12
CA GLY A 144 1.25 -47.13 11.35
C GLY A 144 0.16 -46.65 10.39
N LEU A 145 0.18 -45.36 10.02
CA LEU A 145 -0.72 -44.82 9.00
C LEU A 145 -0.41 -45.38 7.60
N GLU A 146 0.86 -45.56 7.26
CA GLU A 146 1.28 -46.14 5.99
C GLU A 146 0.84 -47.61 5.88
N GLU A 147 1.01 -48.40 6.94
CA GLU A 147 0.55 -49.79 6.99
C GLU A 147 -0.97 -49.89 6.81
N SER A 148 -1.72 -48.98 7.41
CA SER A 148 -3.17 -48.87 7.24
C SER A 148 -3.55 -48.53 5.79
N ALA A 149 -2.85 -47.58 5.15
CA ALA A 149 -3.07 -47.22 3.75
C ALA A 149 -2.73 -48.37 2.78
N LYS A 150 -1.67 -49.13 3.07
CA LYS A 150 -1.29 -50.36 2.33
C LYS A 150 -2.35 -51.44 2.43
N ALA A 151 -2.81 -51.72 3.66
CA ALA A 151 -3.85 -52.71 3.91
C ALA A 151 -5.18 -52.33 3.22
N ALA A 152 -5.50 -51.03 3.19
CA ALA A 152 -6.68 -50.49 2.52
C ALA A 152 -6.52 -50.32 1.01
N GLN A 153 -5.35 -50.60 0.42
CA GLN A 153 -5.04 -50.39 -1.00
C GLN A 153 -5.43 -48.98 -1.47
N LYS A 154 -4.89 -47.95 -0.80
CA LYS A 154 -5.14 -46.55 -1.14
C LYS A 154 -3.99 -45.95 -1.95
N GLY A 155 -4.32 -45.15 -2.96
CA GLY A 155 -3.37 -44.29 -3.64
C GLY A 155 -2.24 -45.10 -4.25
N LYS A 156 -0.98 -44.72 -3.99
CA LYS A 156 0.20 -45.42 -4.53
C LYS A 156 0.31 -46.91 -4.19
N TRP A 157 -0.51 -47.40 -3.25
CA TRP A 157 -0.53 -48.78 -2.82
C TRP A 157 -1.56 -49.63 -3.55
N ASP A 158 -2.45 -49.01 -4.34
CA ASP A 158 -3.33 -49.72 -5.24
C ASP A 158 -2.61 -50.04 -6.57
N ASN A 159 -3.18 -50.96 -7.35
CA ASN A 159 -2.68 -51.31 -8.68
C ASN A 159 -3.50 -50.63 -9.80
N VAL A 160 -4.36 -49.67 -9.44
CA VAL A 160 -5.35 -49.05 -10.32
C VAL A 160 -4.93 -47.61 -10.58
N TRP A 161 -4.01 -47.45 -11.53
CA TRP A 161 -3.62 -46.13 -12.02
C TRP A 161 -3.47 -46.10 -13.53
N THR A 162 -3.74 -44.93 -14.08
CA THR A 162 -3.58 -44.69 -15.51
C THR A 162 -2.44 -43.71 -15.70
N LYS A 163 -1.39 -44.15 -16.41
CA LYS A 163 -0.30 -43.27 -16.77
C LYS A 163 -0.80 -42.17 -17.70
N ARG A 164 -0.77 -40.91 -17.24
CA ARG A 164 -1.17 -39.77 -18.08
C ARG A 164 -0.26 -39.67 -19.31
N LYS A 165 -0.87 -39.44 -20.48
CA LYS A 165 -0.15 -39.04 -21.69
C LYS A 165 -0.05 -37.52 -21.69
N VAL A 166 1.16 -36.99 -21.51
CA VAL A 166 1.40 -35.53 -21.51
C VAL A 166 1.79 -35.10 -22.92
N LEU A 167 0.98 -34.24 -23.53
CA LEU A 167 1.29 -33.58 -24.79
C LEU A 167 1.89 -32.21 -24.48
N TYR A 168 3.18 -32.03 -24.76
CA TYR A 168 3.87 -30.75 -24.52
C TYR A 168 3.73 -29.76 -25.67
N ASP A 169 3.42 -30.26 -26.86
CA ASP A 169 3.27 -29.50 -28.08
C ASP A 169 1.94 -29.90 -28.72
N VAL A 170 1.19 -28.92 -29.24
CA VAL A 170 -0.09 -29.12 -29.92
C VAL A 170 0.18 -29.11 -31.42
N GLU A 171 -0.20 -30.17 -32.13
CA GLU A 171 0.06 -30.32 -33.57
C GLU A 171 -0.71 -29.29 -34.41
N GLU A 172 -1.98 -29.03 -34.08
CA GLU A 172 -2.85 -28.09 -34.81
C GLU A 172 -3.48 -27.04 -33.89
N PRO A 173 -2.71 -26.02 -33.43
CA PRO A 173 -3.21 -25.01 -32.50
C PRO A 173 -4.40 -24.20 -33.02
N GLN A 174 -4.56 -24.10 -34.34
CA GLN A 174 -5.63 -23.33 -34.98
C GLN A 174 -7.01 -23.93 -34.71
N GLU A 175 -7.10 -25.25 -34.51
CA GLU A 175 -8.37 -25.92 -34.21
C GLU A 175 -8.91 -25.61 -32.82
N LEU A 176 -8.06 -25.10 -31.92
CA LEU A 176 -8.42 -24.74 -30.55
C LEU A 176 -8.91 -23.29 -30.43
N VAL A 177 -8.92 -22.53 -31.52
CA VAL A 177 -9.32 -21.11 -31.51
C VAL A 177 -10.82 -21.00 -31.19
N ASN A 178 -11.14 -20.17 -30.18
CA ASN A 178 -12.50 -19.97 -29.61
C ASN A 178 -13.08 -21.13 -28.81
N GLU A 179 -12.32 -22.20 -28.57
CA GLU A 179 -12.72 -23.28 -27.69
C GLU A 179 -12.35 -23.00 -26.23
N THR A 180 -13.14 -23.51 -25.30
CA THR A 180 -12.93 -23.32 -23.84
C THR A 180 -12.66 -24.66 -23.17
N PHE A 181 -11.58 -24.72 -22.40
CA PHE A 181 -11.17 -25.93 -21.69
C PHE A 181 -10.94 -25.66 -20.20
N PRO A 182 -11.30 -26.60 -19.31
CA PRO A 182 -10.81 -26.56 -17.94
C PRO A 182 -9.29 -26.74 -17.94
N GLY A 183 -8.60 -26.00 -17.08
CA GLY A 183 -7.14 -26.08 -17.01
C GLY A 183 -6.58 -25.63 -15.67
N ILE A 184 -5.37 -26.08 -15.39
CA ILE A 184 -4.58 -25.70 -14.22
C ILE A 184 -3.44 -24.80 -14.71
N VAL A 185 -3.31 -23.61 -14.13
CA VAL A 185 -2.16 -22.74 -14.38
C VAL A 185 -0.95 -23.30 -13.64
N GLU A 186 0.05 -23.78 -14.39
CA GLU A 186 1.28 -24.36 -13.85
C GLU A 186 2.36 -23.30 -13.62
N HIS A 187 2.53 -22.40 -14.60
CA HIS A 187 3.55 -21.36 -14.55
C HIS A 187 3.02 -20.05 -15.11
N VAL A 188 3.40 -18.94 -14.48
CA VAL A 188 3.16 -17.57 -14.98
C VAL A 188 4.50 -17.01 -15.42
N ARG A 189 4.66 -16.69 -16.71
CA ARG A 189 5.89 -16.08 -17.24
C ARG A 189 5.87 -14.58 -17.04
N ASP A 190 4.72 -13.96 -17.31
CA ASP A 190 4.44 -12.54 -17.10
C ASP A 190 2.93 -12.32 -16.83
N GLY A 191 2.50 -11.07 -16.63
CA GLY A 191 1.11 -10.73 -16.29
C GLY A 191 0.05 -11.11 -17.33
N SER A 192 0.44 -11.43 -18.56
CA SER A 192 -0.43 -11.83 -19.66
C SER A 192 -0.12 -13.21 -20.24
N THR A 193 1.06 -13.77 -19.94
CA THR A 193 1.55 -15.03 -20.50
C THR A 193 1.70 -16.09 -19.42
N HIS A 194 1.04 -17.23 -19.59
CA HIS A 194 1.09 -18.35 -18.67
C HIS A 194 1.15 -19.68 -19.41
N THR A 195 1.51 -20.74 -18.69
CA THR A 195 1.47 -22.14 -19.15
C THR A 195 0.43 -22.87 -18.32
N SER A 196 -0.47 -23.56 -19.00
CA SER A 196 -1.54 -24.34 -18.37
C SER A 196 -1.49 -25.80 -18.80
N VAL A 197 -2.04 -26.67 -17.97
CA VAL A 197 -2.31 -28.08 -18.29
C VAL A 197 -3.82 -28.24 -18.43
N SER A 198 -4.25 -28.77 -19.57
CA SER A 198 -5.64 -29.12 -19.88
C SER A 198 -5.74 -30.63 -20.04
N SER A 199 -6.89 -31.22 -19.69
CA SER A 199 -7.18 -32.65 -19.91
C SER A 199 -8.54 -32.83 -20.59
N GLU A 200 -8.71 -33.92 -21.33
CA GLU A 200 -10.03 -34.34 -21.80
C GLU A 200 -11.02 -34.53 -20.63
N PRO A 201 -12.32 -34.32 -20.85
CA PRO A 201 -13.30 -34.23 -19.77
C PRO A 201 -13.63 -35.61 -19.20
N GLN A 202 -12.89 -36.03 -18.19
CA GLN A 202 -13.40 -36.96 -17.18
C GLN A 202 -13.19 -36.35 -15.80
N ASP A 203 -14.29 -35.85 -15.24
CA ASP A 203 -14.46 -35.34 -13.87
C ASP A 203 -13.46 -34.29 -13.38
N TYR A 204 -13.50 -33.10 -13.98
CA TYR A 204 -12.99 -31.90 -13.30
C TYR A 204 -14.05 -31.32 -12.36
N ARG A 205 -13.71 -31.22 -11.07
CA ARG A 205 -14.46 -30.37 -10.13
C ARG A 205 -14.32 -28.91 -10.58
N LYS A 206 -15.45 -28.22 -10.60
CA LYS A 206 -15.68 -26.82 -11.04
C LYS A 206 -14.80 -25.75 -10.36
N ASP A 207 -13.90 -26.14 -9.47
CA ASP A 207 -13.14 -25.27 -8.57
C ASP A 207 -11.78 -24.83 -9.13
N SER A 208 -11.32 -25.37 -10.27
CA SER A 208 -9.94 -25.17 -10.75
C SER A 208 -9.68 -23.80 -11.38
N PHE A 209 -10.68 -23.19 -12.03
CA PHE A 209 -10.64 -21.78 -12.42
C PHE A 209 -11.31 -20.86 -11.39
N GLY A 210 -11.97 -21.44 -10.38
CA GLY A 210 -12.79 -20.71 -9.43
C GLY A 210 -12.02 -19.94 -8.37
N ARG A 211 -10.67 -19.92 -8.39
CA ARG A 211 -9.86 -19.20 -7.40
C ARG A 211 -8.53 -18.73 -8.02
N ILE A 212 -8.55 -17.63 -8.77
CA ILE A 212 -7.49 -16.64 -8.52
C ILE A 212 -7.63 -16.33 -7.02
N CYS A 213 -6.69 -16.79 -6.20
CA CYS A 213 -6.80 -16.58 -4.76
C CYS A 213 -6.88 -15.09 -4.48
N ASP A 214 -7.60 -14.71 -3.42
CA ASP A 214 -7.79 -13.28 -3.07
C ASP A 214 -6.44 -12.54 -3.04
N ASP A 215 -5.38 -13.21 -2.59
CA ASP A 215 -4.02 -12.70 -2.61
C ASP A 215 -3.49 -12.33 -4.01
N LEU A 216 -3.67 -13.19 -5.02
CA LEU A 216 -3.19 -12.92 -6.37
C LEU A 216 -4.02 -11.82 -7.02
N CYS A 217 -5.33 -11.79 -6.77
CA CYS A 217 -6.20 -10.68 -7.15
C CYS A 217 -5.70 -9.37 -6.51
N GLU A 218 -5.47 -9.35 -5.20
CA GLU A 218 -4.98 -8.16 -4.47
C GLU A 218 -3.63 -7.68 -5.02
N VAL A 219 -2.69 -8.60 -5.25
CA VAL A 219 -1.37 -8.28 -5.80
C VAL A 219 -1.51 -7.68 -7.19
N LEU A 220 -2.27 -8.30 -8.09
CA LEU A 220 -2.46 -7.78 -9.46
C LEU A 220 -3.17 -6.41 -9.44
N LEU A 221 -4.21 -6.27 -8.63
CA LEU A 221 -4.94 -5.01 -8.48
C LEU A 221 -4.07 -3.88 -7.95
N ALA A 222 -3.12 -4.16 -7.06
CA ALA A 222 -2.19 -3.16 -6.54
C ALA A 222 -1.36 -2.49 -7.66
N TYR A 223 -1.07 -3.20 -8.75
CA TYR A 223 -0.33 -2.66 -9.90
C TYR A 223 -1.21 -2.02 -10.98
N LEU A 224 -2.53 -2.24 -10.93
CA LEU A 224 -3.43 -1.72 -11.95
C LEU A 224 -3.99 -0.34 -11.60
N PRO A 225 -4.04 0.60 -12.56
CA PRO A 225 -4.80 1.83 -12.43
C PRO A 225 -6.28 1.54 -12.17
N LEU A 226 -6.97 2.46 -11.49
CA LEU A 226 -8.35 2.26 -11.04
C LEU A 226 -9.29 1.83 -12.17
N LYS A 227 -9.19 2.49 -13.33
CA LYS A 227 -9.98 2.14 -14.52
C LYS A 227 -9.76 0.69 -14.98
N GLU A 228 -8.52 0.22 -14.99
CA GLU A 228 -8.19 -1.14 -15.45
C GLU A 228 -8.65 -2.19 -14.43
N ARG A 229 -8.58 -1.91 -13.12
CA ARG A 229 -9.12 -2.80 -12.07
C ARG A 229 -10.56 -3.19 -12.37
N PHE A 230 -11.35 -2.21 -12.79
CA PHE A 230 -12.75 -2.40 -13.12
C PHE A 230 -13.01 -2.92 -14.52
N ARG A 231 -12.16 -2.57 -15.50
CA ARG A 231 -12.24 -3.17 -16.84
C ARG A 231 -12.12 -4.69 -16.79
N PHE A 232 -11.28 -5.20 -15.89
CA PHE A 232 -11.07 -6.63 -15.67
C PHE A 232 -12.05 -7.26 -14.68
N GLU A 233 -13.15 -6.59 -14.34
CA GLU A 233 -14.14 -7.18 -13.44
C GLU A 233 -14.78 -8.45 -14.00
N CYS A 234 -14.81 -8.65 -15.32
CA CYS A 234 -15.32 -9.87 -15.93
C CYS A 234 -14.40 -11.09 -15.74
N VAL A 235 -13.18 -10.90 -15.22
CA VAL A 235 -12.17 -11.96 -15.10
C VAL A 235 -12.58 -13.02 -14.08
N SER A 236 -13.14 -12.64 -12.92
CA SER A 236 -13.69 -13.60 -11.95
C SER A 236 -14.58 -12.91 -10.89
N THR A 237 -15.42 -13.68 -10.21
CA THR A 237 -16.21 -13.17 -9.08
C THR A 237 -15.34 -12.77 -7.88
N GLN A 238 -14.20 -13.45 -7.69
CA GLN A 238 -13.20 -13.06 -6.68
C GLN A 238 -12.56 -11.72 -7.00
N TRP A 239 -12.20 -11.48 -8.26
CA TRP A 239 -11.67 -10.20 -8.71
C TRP A 239 -12.68 -9.08 -8.44
N GLN A 240 -13.95 -9.26 -8.85
CA GLN A 240 -15.03 -8.30 -8.56
C GLN A 240 -15.11 -7.98 -7.07
N ARG A 241 -15.22 -9.03 -6.24
CA ARG A 241 -15.31 -8.86 -4.78
C ARG A 241 -14.10 -8.09 -4.25
N CYS A 242 -12.89 -8.47 -4.66
CA CYS A 242 -11.65 -7.84 -4.22
C CYS A 242 -11.60 -6.36 -4.62
N VAL A 243 -11.95 -6.00 -5.86
CA VAL A 243 -12.01 -4.60 -6.30
C VAL A 243 -13.00 -3.81 -5.44
N TYR A 244 -14.22 -4.34 -5.28
CA TYR A 244 -15.30 -3.63 -4.59
C TYR A 244 -15.06 -3.47 -3.08
N THR A 245 -14.32 -4.40 -2.45
CA THR A 245 -14.00 -4.34 -1.02
C THR A 245 -12.76 -3.53 -0.72
N THR A 246 -11.76 -3.55 -1.60
CA THR A 246 -10.46 -2.87 -1.38
C THR A 246 -10.45 -1.42 -1.85
N GLN A 247 -11.37 -1.02 -2.74
CA GLN A 247 -11.47 0.36 -3.18
C GLN A 247 -12.16 1.26 -2.13
N THR A 248 -11.37 1.89 -1.28
CA THR A 248 -11.86 2.74 -0.18
C THR A 248 -11.67 4.25 -0.40
N GLU A 249 -10.95 4.64 -1.45
CA GLU A 249 -10.71 6.05 -1.80
C GLU A 249 -11.02 6.31 -3.27
N LEU A 250 -11.53 7.49 -3.61
CA LEU A 250 -11.75 7.90 -4.99
C LEU A 250 -11.13 9.27 -5.24
N THR A 251 -10.13 9.36 -6.11
CA THR A 251 -9.46 10.61 -6.51
C THR A 251 -9.53 10.75 -8.03
N TYR A 252 -9.49 11.98 -8.54
CA TYR A 252 -9.38 12.21 -9.98
C TYR A 252 -8.10 11.57 -10.54
N ASP A 253 -8.28 10.96 -11.69
CA ASP A 253 -7.27 10.42 -12.58
C ASP A 253 -7.76 10.80 -13.98
N ASP A 254 -6.89 11.39 -14.80
CA ASP A 254 -7.20 11.90 -16.15
C ASP A 254 -7.87 10.84 -17.05
N LYS A 255 -7.78 9.55 -16.67
CA LYS A 255 -8.36 8.42 -17.38
C LYS A 255 -9.81 8.09 -16.99
N ILE A 256 -10.35 8.71 -15.94
CA ILE A 256 -11.67 8.43 -15.36
C ILE A 256 -12.70 9.48 -15.82
N ASP A 257 -13.87 9.02 -16.26
CA ASP A 257 -15.01 9.87 -16.62
C ASP A 257 -16.12 9.85 -15.55
N GLY A 258 -17.13 10.70 -15.72
CA GLY A 258 -18.25 10.81 -14.77
C GLY A 258 -19.07 9.52 -14.61
N LYS A 259 -19.19 8.71 -15.67
CA LYS A 259 -19.90 7.42 -15.63
C LYS A 259 -19.14 6.40 -14.79
N CYS A 260 -17.83 6.35 -14.95
CA CYS A 260 -16.96 5.52 -14.13
C CYS A 260 -17.10 5.88 -12.66
N ILE A 261 -17.05 7.18 -12.31
CA ILE A 261 -17.25 7.66 -10.93
C ILE A 261 -18.60 7.19 -10.35
N GLU A 262 -19.70 7.42 -11.07
CA GLU A 262 -21.03 7.00 -10.62
C GLU A 262 -21.08 5.49 -10.33
N TRP A 263 -20.47 4.71 -11.21
CA TRP A 263 -20.47 3.27 -11.10
C TRP A 263 -19.57 2.78 -9.95
N VAL A 264 -18.41 3.39 -9.72
CA VAL A 264 -17.56 3.12 -8.55
C VAL A 264 -18.34 3.38 -7.26
N LEU A 265 -19.03 4.52 -7.15
CA LEU A 265 -19.82 4.86 -5.97
C LEU A 265 -20.94 3.84 -5.71
N LYS A 266 -21.58 3.32 -6.77
CA LYS A 266 -22.65 2.31 -6.64
C LYS A 266 -22.13 0.94 -6.19
N LYS A 267 -20.93 0.55 -6.61
CA LYS A 267 -20.37 -0.80 -6.38
C LYS A 267 -19.51 -0.88 -5.12
N CYS A 268 -18.76 0.17 -4.80
CA CYS A 268 -17.78 0.18 -3.70
C CYS A 268 -18.40 0.79 -2.43
N GLN A 269 -18.98 -0.07 -1.59
CA GLN A 269 -19.72 0.36 -0.40
C GLN A 269 -18.82 0.88 0.74
N ASN A 270 -17.54 0.49 0.76
CA ASN A 270 -16.56 0.84 1.79
C ASN A 270 -15.82 2.16 1.49
N MET A 271 -16.44 3.06 0.73
CA MET A 271 -15.83 4.34 0.41
C MET A 271 -15.64 5.18 1.69
N THR A 272 -14.38 5.48 1.99
CA THR A 272 -13.97 6.27 3.17
C THR A 272 -13.48 7.65 2.81
N LYS A 273 -12.97 7.86 1.59
CA LYS A 273 -12.42 9.14 1.16
C LYS A 273 -12.78 9.47 -0.27
N ILE A 274 -13.26 10.69 -0.48
CA ILE A 274 -13.48 11.26 -1.81
C ILE A 274 -12.51 12.44 -1.96
N GLY A 275 -11.54 12.26 -2.83
CA GLY A 275 -10.54 13.25 -3.19
C GLY A 275 -11.06 14.28 -4.17
N GLN A 276 -10.12 14.99 -4.78
CA GLN A 276 -10.43 16.04 -5.74
C GLN A 276 -10.97 15.41 -7.03
N LEU A 277 -12.20 15.78 -7.42
CA LEU A 277 -12.88 15.33 -8.64
C LEU A 277 -13.20 16.55 -9.53
N TYR A 278 -12.16 17.17 -10.06
CA TYR A 278 -12.26 18.41 -10.85
C TYR A 278 -13.33 18.29 -11.96
N GLY A 279 -14.25 19.25 -12.01
CA GLY A 279 -15.31 19.29 -13.02
C GLY A 279 -16.45 18.27 -12.87
N PHE A 280 -16.35 17.30 -11.95
CA PHE A 280 -17.38 16.26 -11.76
C PHE A 280 -18.25 16.46 -10.52
N ILE A 281 -17.79 17.23 -9.53
CA ILE A 281 -18.60 17.53 -8.34
C ILE A 281 -19.72 18.50 -8.72
N ASN A 282 -20.96 17.99 -8.68
CA ASN A 282 -22.19 18.74 -8.87
C ASN A 282 -23.28 18.14 -7.96
N ASN A 283 -24.50 18.71 -7.99
CA ASN A 283 -25.59 18.27 -7.14
C ASN A 283 -25.91 16.77 -7.28
N SER A 284 -25.97 16.26 -8.52
CA SER A 284 -26.24 14.84 -8.79
C SER A 284 -25.14 13.92 -8.24
N MET A 285 -23.88 14.33 -8.35
CA MET A 285 -22.76 13.56 -7.82
C MET A 285 -22.80 13.47 -6.29
N ILE A 286 -23.08 14.59 -5.60
CA ILE A 286 -23.23 14.59 -4.14
C ILE A 286 -24.42 13.73 -3.71
N GLN A 287 -25.54 13.76 -4.44
CA GLN A 287 -26.68 12.87 -4.18
C GLN A 287 -26.31 11.38 -4.30
N LEU A 288 -25.48 11.01 -5.29
CA LEU A 288 -24.97 9.63 -5.41
C LEU A 288 -24.09 9.25 -4.22
N ILE A 289 -23.22 10.15 -3.77
CA ILE A 289 -22.37 9.95 -2.59
C ILE A 289 -23.24 9.74 -1.35
N VAL A 290 -24.22 10.61 -1.12
CA VAL A 290 -25.19 10.49 -0.02
C VAL A 290 -25.98 9.19 -0.10
N LYS A 291 -26.33 8.73 -1.30
CA LYS A 291 -27.09 7.50 -1.50
C LYS A 291 -26.27 6.24 -1.21
N HIS A 292 -25.02 6.17 -1.68
CA HIS A 292 -24.27 4.92 -1.73
C HIS A 292 -23.12 4.80 -0.73
N CYS A 293 -22.55 5.92 -0.25
CA CYS A 293 -21.45 5.89 0.71
C CYS A 293 -21.98 5.92 2.16
N ASN A 294 -21.42 5.11 3.05
CA ASN A 294 -21.83 5.05 4.45
C ASN A 294 -20.71 5.35 5.46
N HIS A 295 -19.45 5.29 5.03
CA HIS A 295 -18.28 5.34 5.92
C HIS A 295 -17.32 6.49 5.59
N LEU A 296 -17.83 7.54 4.94
CA LEU A 296 -17.03 8.67 4.49
C LEU A 296 -16.45 9.43 5.69
N ASN A 297 -15.13 9.52 5.75
CA ASN A 297 -14.39 10.25 6.80
C ASN A 297 -13.59 11.44 6.24
N ALA A 298 -13.38 11.49 4.92
CA ALA A 298 -12.64 12.56 4.27
C ALA A 298 -13.28 12.95 2.93
N ILE A 299 -13.40 14.25 2.68
CA ILE A 299 -13.91 14.75 1.41
C ILE A 299 -13.18 16.01 0.93
N VAL A 300 -12.97 16.08 -0.39
CA VAL A 300 -12.68 17.31 -1.13
C VAL A 300 -13.95 17.70 -1.88
N ILE A 301 -14.45 18.90 -1.62
CA ILE A 301 -15.70 19.38 -2.21
C ILE A 301 -15.54 20.83 -2.66
N ASP A 302 -15.96 21.08 -3.89
CA ASP A 302 -16.19 22.43 -4.39
C ASP A 302 -17.67 22.75 -4.18
N VAL A 303 -17.94 23.73 -3.33
CA VAL A 303 -19.31 24.10 -2.96
C VAL A 303 -19.90 25.17 -3.87
N TYR A 304 -19.12 25.72 -4.82
CA TYR A 304 -19.52 26.85 -5.65
C TYR A 304 -20.79 26.57 -6.47
N TYR A 305 -20.92 25.36 -7.02
CA TYR A 305 -22.04 24.98 -7.88
C TYR A 305 -23.10 24.11 -7.18
N LEU A 306 -23.06 24.00 -5.85
CA LEU A 306 -23.95 23.14 -5.08
C LEU A 306 -25.12 23.93 -4.47
N SER A 307 -26.32 23.35 -4.48
CA SER A 307 -27.47 23.92 -3.79
C SER A 307 -27.35 23.73 -2.28
N VAL A 308 -27.97 24.64 -1.52
CA VAL A 308 -28.04 24.58 -0.06
C VAL A 308 -28.65 23.26 0.42
N ASP A 309 -29.68 22.76 -0.26
CA ASP A 309 -30.32 21.48 0.07
C ASP A 309 -29.35 20.31 -0.08
N THR A 310 -28.57 20.27 -1.17
CA THR A 310 -27.59 19.20 -1.43
C THR A 310 -26.50 19.20 -0.37
N ILE A 311 -25.98 20.38 -0.03
CA ILE A 311 -25.00 20.56 1.03
C ILE A 311 -25.58 20.07 2.37
N THR A 312 -26.78 20.52 2.72
CA THR A 312 -27.45 20.17 3.98
C THR A 312 -27.67 18.67 4.09
N GLN A 313 -28.16 18.01 3.02
CA GLN A 313 -28.34 16.56 2.99
C GLN A 313 -27.02 15.82 3.20
N PHE A 314 -25.94 16.28 2.57
CA PHE A 314 -24.62 15.70 2.73
C PHE A 314 -24.12 15.79 4.17
N PHE A 315 -24.13 16.99 4.76
CA PHE A 315 -23.65 17.18 6.12
C PHE A 315 -24.56 16.52 7.16
N THR A 316 -25.86 16.45 6.93
CA THR A 316 -26.79 15.69 7.79
C THR A 316 -26.38 14.21 7.87
N LYS A 317 -25.95 13.62 6.75
CA LYS A 317 -25.52 12.22 6.73
C LYS A 317 -24.12 12.00 7.33
N PHE A 318 -23.15 12.86 7.00
CA PHE A 318 -21.73 12.56 7.24
C PHE A 318 -21.05 13.42 8.32
N ALA A 319 -21.69 14.43 8.89
CA ALA A 319 -21.04 15.35 9.84
C ALA A 319 -20.33 14.62 10.99
N THR A 320 -20.94 13.59 11.55
CA THR A 320 -20.36 12.85 12.69
C THR A 320 -19.21 11.92 12.28
N SER A 321 -19.11 11.49 11.03
CA SER A 321 -18.03 10.60 10.55
C SER A 321 -16.82 11.37 9.99
N LEU A 322 -17.04 12.59 9.48
CA LEU A 322 -16.00 13.39 8.85
C LEU A 322 -14.90 13.82 9.83
N ARG A 323 -13.65 13.52 9.43
CA ARG A 323 -12.41 13.87 10.12
C ARG A 323 -11.55 14.85 9.34
N SER A 324 -11.69 14.89 8.02
CA SER A 324 -10.97 15.80 7.12
C SER A 324 -11.90 16.38 6.07
N ILE A 325 -11.90 17.71 5.94
CA ILE A 325 -12.69 18.40 4.91
C ILE A 325 -11.78 19.38 4.17
N LYS A 326 -11.81 19.31 2.84
CA LYS A 326 -11.15 20.24 1.93
C LYS A 326 -12.20 20.98 1.11
N LEU A 327 -12.36 22.27 1.39
CA LEU A 327 -13.35 23.14 0.76
C LEU A 327 -12.69 24.07 -0.25
N TYR A 328 -13.17 24.02 -1.49
CA TYR A 328 -12.93 25.06 -2.50
C TYR A 328 -14.18 25.93 -2.58
N ASN A 329 -13.99 27.25 -2.49
CA ASN A 329 -15.11 28.19 -2.54
C ASN A 329 -14.68 29.49 -3.21
N TYR A 330 -15.11 29.68 -4.46
CA TYR A 330 -14.76 30.85 -5.27
C TYR A 330 -15.90 31.88 -5.39
N SER A 331 -16.87 31.94 -4.45
CA SER A 331 -17.99 32.90 -4.52
C SER A 331 -18.01 33.91 -3.35
N GLN A 332 -18.42 35.14 -3.68
CA GLN A 332 -18.71 36.23 -2.74
C GLN A 332 -20.05 36.06 -1.99
N TYR A 333 -20.79 34.95 -2.22
CA TYR A 333 -22.20 34.84 -1.84
C TYR A 333 -22.54 33.72 -0.85
N HIS A 334 -21.68 32.68 -0.68
CA HIS A 334 -22.04 31.49 0.13
C HIS A 334 -21.07 31.20 1.28
N THR A 335 -20.17 32.12 1.59
CA THR A 335 -19.33 32.06 2.78
C THR A 335 -19.37 33.40 3.46
N ARG A 336 -20.01 33.46 4.63
CA ARG A 336 -19.40 34.21 5.75
C ARG A 336 -19.61 33.49 7.09
N ARG A 337 -20.83 33.04 7.41
CA ARG A 337 -21.14 32.45 8.74
C ARG A 337 -22.08 31.25 8.67
N GLU A 338 -23.20 31.40 7.96
CA GLU A 338 -24.27 30.38 7.95
C GLU A 338 -23.81 28.99 7.50
N PHE A 339 -22.99 28.91 6.44
CA PHE A 339 -22.44 27.62 6.01
C PHE A 339 -21.60 26.94 7.11
N ILE A 340 -20.73 27.70 7.79
CA ILE A 340 -19.89 27.16 8.86
C ILE A 340 -20.76 26.71 10.02
N ASP A 341 -21.74 27.52 10.39
CA ASP A 341 -22.65 27.28 11.50
C ASP A 341 -23.50 26.03 11.29
N GLN A 342 -24.09 25.91 10.10
CA GLN A 342 -25.01 24.82 9.77
C GLN A 342 -24.29 23.51 9.43
N ASN A 343 -23.08 23.58 8.88
CA ASN A 343 -22.43 22.40 8.30
C ASN A 343 -21.13 21.98 9.00
N LEU A 344 -20.23 22.92 9.33
CA LEU A 344 -18.91 22.55 9.88
C LEU A 344 -18.93 22.38 11.40
N LYS A 345 -19.75 23.15 12.14
CA LYS A 345 -19.79 23.06 13.61
C LYS A 345 -20.34 21.73 14.12
N ILE A 346 -21.28 21.15 13.36
CA ILE A 346 -21.87 19.83 13.63
C ILE A 346 -20.89 18.68 13.35
N CYS A 347 -19.76 18.93 12.68
CA CYS A 347 -18.70 17.95 12.47
C CYS A 347 -17.84 17.77 13.74
N HIS A 348 -18.35 17.02 14.71
CA HIS A 348 -17.70 16.84 16.02
C HIS A 348 -16.32 16.15 15.97
N ASN A 349 -16.08 15.33 14.95
CA ASN A 349 -14.84 14.57 14.79
C ASN A 349 -13.84 15.22 13.82
N LEU A 350 -14.14 16.43 13.32
CA LEU A 350 -13.29 17.14 12.37
C LEU A 350 -11.96 17.53 13.01
N ARG A 351 -10.85 17.06 12.43
CA ARG A 351 -9.49 17.35 12.87
C ARG A 351 -8.69 18.13 11.83
N GLN A 352 -9.01 17.96 10.55
CA GLN A 352 -8.32 18.60 9.45
C GLN A 352 -9.31 19.43 8.63
N LEU A 353 -8.98 20.69 8.40
CA LEU A 353 -9.80 21.60 7.61
C LEU A 353 -8.93 22.39 6.65
N MET A 354 -9.30 22.42 5.38
CA MET A 354 -8.72 23.28 4.36
C MET A 354 -9.83 24.16 3.78
N ILE A 355 -9.57 25.46 3.69
CA ILE A 355 -10.49 26.43 3.10
C ILE A 355 -9.71 27.23 2.05
N ILE A 356 -10.20 27.21 0.80
CA ILE A 356 -9.63 27.92 -0.34
C ILE A 356 -10.67 28.88 -0.94
N GLY A 357 -10.23 30.08 -1.32
CA GLY A 357 -11.00 31.08 -2.07
C GLY A 357 -11.75 32.14 -1.24
N ASN A 358 -11.47 32.26 0.06
CA ASN A 358 -12.01 33.31 0.93
C ASN A 358 -10.91 34.00 1.74
N SER A 359 -11.15 35.27 2.13
CA SER A 359 -10.37 35.93 3.18
C SER A 359 -10.44 35.11 4.47
N LEU A 360 -9.27 34.78 4.98
CA LEU A 360 -9.07 34.09 6.23
C LEU A 360 -9.70 34.86 7.41
N SER A 361 -9.65 36.20 7.38
CA SER A 361 -10.20 37.07 8.43
C SER A 361 -11.67 36.81 8.74
N VAL A 362 -12.50 36.54 7.72
CA VAL A 362 -13.94 36.30 7.91
C VAL A 362 -14.19 35.05 8.77
N VAL A 363 -13.41 33.99 8.54
CA VAL A 363 -13.56 32.72 9.26
C VAL A 363 -12.96 32.78 10.67
N LEU A 364 -11.82 33.46 10.81
CA LEU A 364 -11.02 33.45 12.04
C LEU A 364 -11.50 34.43 13.12
N THR A 365 -12.12 35.54 12.72
CA THR A 365 -12.57 36.58 13.66
C THR A 365 -13.88 36.24 14.35
N ASP A 366 -14.63 35.26 13.85
CA ASP A 366 -15.92 34.88 14.41
C ASP A 366 -15.77 34.08 15.72
N PRO A 367 -16.16 34.63 16.89
CA PRO A 367 -16.02 33.94 18.17
C PRO A 367 -16.86 32.67 18.28
N THR A 368 -17.89 32.53 17.45
CA THR A 368 -18.73 31.32 17.47
C THR A 368 -17.99 30.10 16.88
N ASN A 369 -16.88 30.30 16.17
CA ASN A 369 -16.04 29.24 15.61
C ASN A 369 -15.02 28.66 16.61
N ASP A 370 -14.96 29.19 17.84
CA ASP A 370 -14.04 28.74 18.90
C ASP A 370 -14.07 27.22 19.10
N VAL A 371 -15.27 26.65 19.16
CA VAL A 371 -15.44 25.21 19.38
C VAL A 371 -14.91 24.39 18.20
N LEU A 372 -15.11 24.87 16.96
CA LEU A 372 -14.59 24.22 15.76
C LEU A 372 -13.06 24.23 15.77
N PHE A 373 -12.45 25.41 15.91
CA PHE A 373 -11.00 25.55 15.84
C PHE A 373 -10.29 24.81 16.97
N ARG A 374 -10.86 24.77 18.20
CA ARG A 374 -10.30 24.00 19.32
C ARG A 374 -10.16 22.50 19.07
N ARG A 375 -10.90 21.94 18.12
CA ARG A 375 -10.82 20.51 17.78
C ARG A 375 -9.78 20.22 16.68
N LEU A 376 -9.48 21.21 15.85
CA LEU A 376 -8.59 21.06 14.70
C LEU A 376 -7.14 20.87 15.15
N ASN A 377 -6.44 19.96 14.48
CA ASN A 377 -5.00 19.78 14.61
C ASN A 377 -4.25 20.24 13.35
N THR A 378 -4.94 20.29 12.21
CA THR A 378 -4.39 20.62 10.90
C THR A 378 -5.29 21.66 10.25
N PHE A 379 -4.69 22.77 9.83
CA PHE A 379 -5.43 23.83 9.17
C PHE A 379 -4.69 24.30 7.92
N TRP A 380 -5.41 24.35 6.80
CA TRP A 380 -4.94 24.96 5.56
C TRP A 380 -5.78 26.18 5.23
N PHE A 381 -5.11 27.30 4.99
CA PHE A 381 -5.71 28.51 4.46
C PHE A 381 -4.90 29.16 3.34
N GLN A 382 -5.56 30.02 2.56
CA GLN A 382 -4.91 31.04 1.74
C GLN A 382 -4.70 32.30 2.59
N TYR A 383 -3.54 32.94 2.44
CA TYR A 383 -3.17 34.15 3.18
C TYR A 383 -2.98 35.33 2.21
N MET A 384 -3.83 36.34 2.36
CA MET A 384 -3.84 37.58 1.58
C MET A 384 -3.50 38.78 2.48
N ASN A 385 -3.24 39.95 1.89
CA ASN A 385 -2.91 41.16 2.67
C ASN A 385 -4.01 41.54 3.68
N GLU A 386 -5.28 41.29 3.37
CA GLU A 386 -6.43 41.61 4.24
C GLU A 386 -6.56 40.68 5.46
N ASP A 387 -5.74 39.63 5.53
CA ASP A 387 -5.83 38.60 6.57
C ASP A 387 -4.98 38.89 7.83
N MET A 388 -4.25 40.00 7.83
CA MET A 388 -3.32 40.40 8.91
C MET A 388 -3.96 40.34 10.30
N ASN A 389 -5.08 41.03 10.50
CA ASN A 389 -5.76 41.10 11.80
C ASN A 389 -6.37 39.76 12.21
N GLY A 390 -6.95 39.02 11.24
CA GLY A 390 -7.55 37.71 11.49
C GLY A 390 -6.54 36.67 11.93
N PHE A 391 -5.35 36.69 11.33
CA PHE A 391 -4.29 35.74 11.65
C PHE A 391 -3.66 35.98 13.03
N GLU A 392 -3.41 37.24 13.42
CA GLU A 392 -2.98 37.60 14.78
C GLU A 392 -3.94 37.03 15.85
N LEU A 393 -5.25 37.24 15.64
CA LEU A 393 -6.29 36.72 16.53
C LEU A 393 -6.28 35.20 16.61
N PHE A 394 -6.11 34.53 15.47
CA PHE A 394 -6.04 33.07 15.43
C PHE A 394 -4.82 32.51 16.14
N VAL A 395 -3.63 33.08 15.94
CA VAL A 395 -2.42 32.64 16.65
C VAL A 395 -2.61 32.83 18.15
N LYS A 396 -3.16 33.98 18.58
CA LYS A 396 -3.43 34.25 19.99
C LYS A 396 -4.40 33.23 20.63
N ARG A 397 -5.44 32.82 19.91
CA ARG A 397 -6.46 31.88 20.43
C ARG A 397 -6.08 30.42 20.29
N TYR A 398 -5.42 30.05 19.19
CA TYR A 398 -5.30 28.67 18.73
C TYR A 398 -3.86 28.24 18.42
N GLY A 399 -2.87 29.12 18.58
CA GLY A 399 -1.47 28.83 18.24
C GLY A 399 -0.91 27.60 18.96
N ASN A 400 -1.26 27.40 20.23
CA ASN A 400 -0.71 26.31 21.06
C ASN A 400 -1.31 24.93 20.79
N GLN A 401 -2.47 24.85 20.14
CA GLN A 401 -3.17 23.58 19.87
C GLN A 401 -2.86 23.01 18.48
N MET A 402 -2.58 23.88 17.51
CA MET A 402 -2.33 23.48 16.13
C MET A 402 -1.03 22.67 16.02
N LYS A 403 -1.11 21.54 15.33
CA LYS A 403 0.04 20.63 15.10
C LYS A 403 0.53 20.68 13.66
N SER A 404 -0.32 21.08 12.71
CA SER A 404 0.03 21.21 11.30
C SER A 404 -0.61 22.44 10.68
N ILE A 405 0.16 23.22 9.93
CA ILE A 405 -0.32 24.34 9.12
C ILE A 405 0.17 24.18 7.70
N ASP A 406 -0.74 24.35 6.74
CA ASP A 406 -0.42 24.51 5.33
C ASP A 406 -0.92 25.91 4.89
N ALA A 407 -0.02 26.84 4.58
CA ALA A 407 -0.38 28.20 4.20
C ALA A 407 0.00 28.48 2.74
N THR A 408 -0.97 28.88 1.92
CA THR A 408 -0.73 29.38 0.56
C THR A 408 -0.74 30.91 0.58
N ILE A 409 0.40 31.52 0.33
CA ILE A 409 0.65 32.94 0.56
C ILE A 409 0.57 33.69 -0.77
N TYR A 410 -0.42 34.58 -0.89
CA TYR A 410 -0.60 35.53 -2.00
C TYR A 410 -0.31 36.98 -1.58
N ALA A 411 -0.02 37.22 -0.30
CA ALA A 411 0.26 38.54 0.23
C ALA A 411 1.53 39.14 -0.41
N ASN A 412 1.42 40.35 -0.97
CA ASN A 412 2.54 41.07 -1.57
C ASN A 412 3.06 42.22 -0.67
N SER A 413 2.45 42.44 0.51
CA SER A 413 2.92 43.42 1.49
C SER A 413 3.94 42.81 2.45
N ASN A 414 5.08 43.49 2.64
CA ASN A 414 6.08 43.14 3.65
C ASN A 414 5.49 43.10 5.07
N GLU A 415 4.54 43.97 5.38
CA GLU A 415 3.84 43.99 6.67
C GLU A 415 3.03 42.70 6.86
N ALA A 416 2.25 42.31 5.85
CA ALA A 416 1.43 41.09 5.91
C ALA A 416 2.30 39.84 6.11
N ILE A 417 3.40 39.74 5.38
CA ILE A 417 4.31 38.61 5.54
C ILE A 417 5.01 38.64 6.92
N THR A 418 5.40 39.82 7.40
CA THR A 418 6.00 39.96 8.75
C THR A 418 5.03 39.51 9.84
N ILE A 419 3.75 39.87 9.74
CA ILE A 419 2.70 39.45 10.68
C ILE A 419 2.50 37.93 10.61
N LEU A 420 2.44 37.35 9.41
CA LEU A 420 2.34 35.91 9.23
C LEU A 420 3.51 35.19 9.91
N MET A 421 4.75 35.60 9.64
CA MET A 421 5.94 34.97 10.19
C MET A 421 6.03 35.14 11.70
N THR A 422 5.75 36.34 12.22
CA THR A 422 5.69 36.60 13.66
C THR A 422 4.63 35.75 14.34
N GLY A 423 3.47 35.59 13.71
CA GLY A 423 2.42 34.70 14.19
C GLY A 423 2.85 33.23 14.22
N LEU A 424 3.39 32.72 13.11
CA LEU A 424 3.90 31.34 13.04
C LEU A 424 4.97 31.08 14.11
N SER A 425 5.89 32.03 14.32
CA SER A 425 6.94 31.91 15.34
C SER A 425 6.39 31.67 16.75
N ARG A 426 5.16 32.13 17.06
CA ARG A 426 4.53 31.93 18.37
C ARG A 426 3.91 30.54 18.55
N MET A 427 3.95 29.68 17.52
CA MET A 427 3.28 28.36 17.52
C MET A 427 4.23 27.24 17.94
N ALA A 428 4.68 27.25 19.20
CA ALA A 428 5.70 26.34 19.73
C ALA A 428 5.36 24.83 19.64
N GLN A 429 4.08 24.50 19.48
CA GLN A 429 3.55 23.14 19.41
C GLN A 429 3.38 22.61 17.97
N LEU A 430 3.69 23.44 16.97
CA LEU A 430 3.59 23.12 15.56
C LEU A 430 4.64 22.05 15.20
N LYS A 431 4.20 20.94 14.64
CA LYS A 431 5.05 19.81 14.21
C LYS A 431 5.29 19.81 12.70
N ARG A 432 4.32 20.27 11.92
CA ARG A 432 4.38 20.35 10.47
C ARG A 432 4.02 21.75 9.98
N LEU A 433 4.84 22.28 9.10
CA LEU A 433 4.58 23.55 8.42
C LEU A 433 4.85 23.39 6.92
N LYS A 434 3.84 23.70 6.11
CA LYS A 434 3.98 23.85 4.67
C LYS A 434 3.68 25.29 4.27
N LEU A 435 4.62 25.92 3.57
CA LEU A 435 4.45 27.24 2.99
C LEU A 435 4.46 27.12 1.47
N THR A 436 3.46 27.69 0.82
CA THR A 436 3.39 27.79 -0.64
C THR A 436 3.40 29.26 -1.02
N LEU A 437 4.42 29.70 -1.73
CA LEU A 437 4.69 31.10 -2.05
C LEU A 437 4.26 31.43 -3.48
N TYR A 438 3.37 32.42 -3.62
CA TYR A 438 3.00 33.08 -4.88
C TYR A 438 3.40 34.57 -4.88
N ILE A 439 4.46 34.92 -4.15
CA ILE A 439 4.87 36.30 -3.81
C ILE A 439 6.11 36.81 -4.57
N HIS A 440 6.27 38.13 -4.60
CA HIS A 440 7.32 38.89 -5.31
C HIS A 440 8.76 38.38 -5.04
N PRO A 441 9.69 38.45 -6.02
CA PRO A 441 11.08 37.94 -5.92
C PRO A 441 11.96 38.53 -4.80
N GLU A 442 11.54 39.59 -4.11
CA GLU A 442 12.34 40.23 -3.06
C GLU A 442 12.12 39.65 -1.66
N PHE A 443 11.15 38.74 -1.49
CA PHE A 443 10.91 38.12 -0.20
C PHE A 443 11.93 37.04 0.13
N ALA A 444 12.76 37.28 1.15
CA ALA A 444 13.70 36.31 1.68
C ALA A 444 13.18 35.68 2.98
N LEU A 445 12.72 34.43 2.91
CA LEU A 445 12.36 33.65 4.09
C LEU A 445 13.63 33.19 4.81
N ARG A 446 13.75 33.47 6.11
CA ARG A 446 14.87 33.00 6.95
C ARG A 446 14.39 32.01 7.99
N SER A 447 15.20 31.01 8.33
CA SER A 447 14.89 30.05 9.41
C SER A 447 14.69 30.75 10.76
N GLU A 448 15.41 31.86 11.01
CA GLU A 448 15.24 32.67 12.22
C GLU A 448 13.79 33.13 12.43
N SER A 449 13.06 33.44 11.35
CA SER A 449 11.66 33.86 11.42
C SER A 449 10.74 32.78 11.99
N LEU A 450 11.20 31.53 12.06
CA LEU A 450 10.49 30.39 12.64
C LEU A 450 11.13 29.91 13.96
N LYS A 451 12.06 30.65 14.55
CA LYS A 451 12.80 30.23 15.76
C LYS A 451 11.94 29.88 16.97
N GLY A 452 10.67 30.30 17.04
CA GLY A 452 9.78 29.88 18.12
C GLY A 452 9.03 28.57 17.86
N CYS A 453 9.09 28.01 16.64
CA CYS A 453 8.52 26.72 16.24
C CYS A 453 9.38 25.53 16.71
N GLN A 454 9.67 25.44 18.00
CA GLN A 454 10.64 24.47 18.54
C GLN A 454 10.23 23.00 18.39
N SER A 455 8.93 22.70 18.20
CA SER A 455 8.47 21.33 17.95
C SER A 455 8.46 20.91 16.47
N LEU A 456 8.96 21.77 15.57
CA LEU A 456 8.86 21.55 14.13
C LEU A 456 9.76 20.40 13.68
N ILE A 457 9.15 19.38 13.08
CA ILE A 457 9.82 18.17 12.57
C ILE A 457 9.69 18.01 11.06
N HIS A 458 8.65 18.62 10.46
CA HIS A 458 8.39 18.59 9.02
C HIS A 458 8.25 20.01 8.50
N PHE A 459 9.10 20.38 7.56
CA PHE A 459 9.00 21.66 6.84
C PHE A 459 8.93 21.43 5.33
N THR A 460 7.96 22.07 4.67
CA THR A 460 7.87 22.11 3.21
C THR A 460 7.78 23.56 2.76
N LEU A 461 8.60 23.95 1.80
CA LEU A 461 8.56 25.25 1.13
C LEU A 461 8.40 25.04 -0.38
N LEU A 462 7.28 25.51 -0.92
CA LEU A 462 7.02 25.52 -2.35
C LEU A 462 7.03 26.96 -2.85
N SER A 463 7.84 27.28 -3.85
CA SER A 463 7.88 28.59 -4.50
C SER A 463 7.46 28.48 -5.96
N TYR A 464 6.36 29.13 -6.33
CA TYR A 464 5.88 29.19 -7.72
C TYR A 464 6.45 30.38 -8.51
N ILE A 465 7.29 31.19 -7.86
CA ILE A 465 8.01 32.29 -8.47
C ILE A 465 9.49 31.92 -8.44
N ASN A 466 10.17 32.14 -9.56
CA ASN A 466 11.59 31.85 -9.69
C ASN A 466 12.39 32.86 -8.84
N ASN A 467 12.46 32.60 -7.54
CA ASN A 467 13.27 33.32 -6.58
C ASN A 467 14.45 32.41 -6.19
N PRO A 468 15.62 32.61 -6.80
CA PRO A 468 16.74 31.70 -6.65
C PRO A 468 17.17 31.50 -5.22
N GLU A 469 17.15 32.57 -4.44
CA GLU A 469 17.87 32.61 -3.19
C GLU A 469 17.00 32.22 -1.98
N CYS A 470 15.68 32.02 -2.17
CA CYS A 470 14.77 31.79 -1.06
C CYS A 470 15.11 30.52 -0.25
N GLY A 471 15.53 29.44 -0.92
CA GLY A 471 15.98 28.21 -0.25
C GLY A 471 17.32 28.39 0.49
N GLU A 472 18.27 29.11 -0.12
CA GLU A 472 19.58 29.38 0.47
C GLU A 472 19.47 30.28 1.72
N HIS A 473 18.75 31.41 1.61
CA HIS A 473 18.49 32.31 2.74
C HIS A 473 17.77 31.60 3.89
N PHE A 474 16.87 30.66 3.57
CA PHE A 474 16.16 29.93 4.60
C PHE A 474 17.05 28.95 5.35
N THR A 475 17.88 28.20 4.63
CA THR A 475 18.70 27.13 5.22
C THR A 475 19.87 27.67 6.05
N LEU A 476 20.24 28.93 5.88
CA LEU A 476 21.26 29.59 6.69
C LEU A 476 20.94 29.47 8.20
N ASP A 477 21.87 28.92 8.97
CA ASP A 477 21.76 28.69 10.42
C ASP A 477 20.52 27.89 10.87
N ILE A 478 19.95 27.06 9.97
CA ILE A 478 18.73 26.28 10.24
C ILE A 478 18.88 25.33 11.43
N ASP A 479 20.09 24.80 11.68
CA ASP A 479 20.40 23.94 12.82
C ASP A 479 20.25 24.67 14.17
N LYS A 480 20.55 25.97 14.22
CA LYS A 480 20.41 26.79 15.42
C LYS A 480 18.96 27.12 15.73
N HIS A 481 18.15 27.31 14.69
CA HIS A 481 16.77 27.78 14.83
C HIS A 481 15.74 26.65 14.85
N LEU A 482 15.98 25.56 14.13
CA LEU A 482 15.06 24.44 13.93
C LEU A 482 15.79 23.08 14.05
N PRO A 483 16.38 22.75 15.22
CA PRO A 483 17.26 21.58 15.41
C PRO A 483 16.55 20.22 15.30
N HIS A 484 15.23 20.20 15.34
CA HIS A 484 14.41 18.98 15.37
C HIS A 484 13.86 18.54 14.01
N ILE A 485 14.22 19.24 12.93
CA ILE A 485 13.77 18.90 11.58
C ILE A 485 14.23 17.49 11.20
N GLN A 486 13.26 16.68 10.75
CA GLN A 486 13.44 15.31 10.24
C GLN A 486 13.14 15.23 8.74
N TYR A 487 12.14 16.00 8.29
CA TYR A 487 11.76 16.08 6.88
C TYR A 487 11.84 17.52 6.41
N ILE A 488 12.52 17.73 5.28
CA ILE A 488 12.54 19.01 4.59
C ILE A 488 12.28 18.84 3.09
N GLU A 489 11.43 19.71 2.56
CA GLU A 489 11.09 19.74 1.14
C GLU A 489 11.18 21.16 0.59
N PHE A 490 11.90 21.31 -0.52
CA PHE A 490 12.00 22.55 -1.28
C PHE A 490 11.57 22.31 -2.72
N TRP A 491 10.69 23.17 -3.22
CA TRP A 491 10.20 23.13 -4.59
C TRP A 491 10.29 24.52 -5.23
N GLY A 492 10.83 24.59 -6.44
CA GLY A 492 10.93 25.85 -7.21
C GLY A 492 11.94 26.86 -6.63
N THR A 493 12.98 26.37 -5.96
CA THR A 493 14.12 27.17 -5.46
C THR A 493 15.40 26.73 -6.16
N HIS A 494 16.40 27.62 -6.26
CA HIS A 494 17.73 27.16 -6.69
C HIS A 494 18.37 26.35 -5.58
N ILE A 495 19.17 25.37 -6.00
CA ILE A 495 19.92 24.51 -5.09
C ILE A 495 21.39 24.81 -5.30
N THR A 496 22.03 25.27 -4.22
CA THR A 496 23.45 25.63 -4.19
C THR A 496 24.19 24.76 -3.19
N ASP A 497 25.52 24.72 -3.33
CA ASP A 497 26.39 24.02 -2.38
C ASP A 497 26.21 24.55 -0.94
N ASN A 498 25.99 25.86 -0.78
CA ASN A 498 25.73 26.49 0.51
C ASN A 498 24.47 25.96 1.20
N MET A 499 23.41 25.70 0.41
CA MET A 499 22.18 25.11 0.91
C MET A 499 22.45 23.71 1.47
N PHE A 500 23.16 22.85 0.72
CA PHE A 500 23.51 21.51 1.19
C PHE A 500 24.45 21.52 2.38
N ASN A 501 25.44 22.41 2.41
CA ASN A 501 26.34 22.61 3.54
C ASN A 501 25.61 23.08 4.81
N SER A 502 24.49 23.79 4.66
CA SER A 502 23.67 24.21 5.79
C SER A 502 22.75 23.08 6.25
N LEU A 503 22.13 22.35 5.32
CA LEU A 503 21.32 21.17 5.62
C LEU A 503 22.13 20.04 6.26
N SER A 504 23.42 19.94 5.94
CA SER A 504 24.33 18.95 6.53
C SER A 504 24.54 19.11 8.03
N LYS A 505 24.15 20.25 8.60
CA LYS A 505 24.25 20.54 10.04
C LYS A 505 23.04 20.05 10.83
N LEU A 506 21.98 19.60 10.16
CA LEU A 506 20.76 19.13 10.84
C LEU A 506 20.98 17.75 11.48
N PRO A 507 20.91 17.63 12.82
CA PRO A 507 21.29 16.40 13.52
C PRO A 507 20.26 15.26 13.37
N ASN A 508 19.04 15.59 12.96
CA ASN A 508 17.90 14.67 12.95
C ASN A 508 17.28 14.43 11.57
N VAL A 509 17.83 15.02 10.50
CA VAL A 509 17.25 14.93 9.16
C VAL A 509 17.28 13.49 8.65
N THR A 510 16.13 12.97 8.24
CA THR A 510 15.94 11.63 7.66
C THR A 510 15.57 11.67 6.20
N THR A 511 14.93 12.76 5.75
CA THR A 511 14.44 12.91 4.39
C THR A 511 14.66 14.33 3.89
N ILE A 512 15.28 14.44 2.72
CA ILE A 512 15.45 15.70 1.99
C ILE A 512 14.82 15.51 0.61
N SER A 513 13.89 16.39 0.24
CA SER A 513 13.26 16.39 -1.08
C SER A 513 13.47 17.74 -1.74
N CYS A 514 14.08 17.75 -2.91
CA CYS A 514 14.37 18.98 -3.62
C CYS A 514 13.98 18.83 -5.10
N ASP A 515 13.08 19.71 -5.56
CA ASP A 515 12.61 19.80 -6.94
C ASP A 515 12.92 21.21 -7.44
N PHE A 516 13.75 21.32 -8.47
CA PHE A 516 14.41 22.59 -8.82
C PHE A 516 14.31 22.91 -10.31
N CYS A 517 14.44 24.21 -10.58
CA CYS A 517 14.43 24.77 -11.92
C CYS A 517 15.81 24.66 -12.58
N ASP A 518 16.91 24.95 -11.87
CA ASP A 518 18.28 24.93 -12.42
C ASP A 518 19.29 24.18 -11.52
N GLN A 519 20.27 23.49 -12.11
CA GLN A 519 21.39 22.88 -11.36
C GLN A 519 22.50 23.89 -11.11
N MET A 520 22.81 24.14 -9.83
CA MET A 520 23.96 24.97 -9.39
C MET A 520 24.74 24.34 -8.22
N PHE A 521 24.71 23.01 -8.10
CA PHE A 521 25.40 22.28 -7.02
C PHE A 521 26.39 21.25 -7.55
N THR A 522 27.37 20.90 -6.73
CA THR A 522 28.43 19.94 -7.03
C THR A 522 28.14 18.57 -6.42
N HIS A 523 28.74 17.53 -7.02
CA HIS A 523 28.74 16.19 -6.42
C HIS A 523 29.42 16.18 -5.03
N GLU A 524 30.40 17.05 -4.81
CA GLU A 524 31.09 17.20 -3.53
C GLU A 524 30.12 17.66 -2.43
N ALA A 525 29.25 18.62 -2.70
CA ALA A 525 28.25 19.09 -1.73
C ALA A 525 27.24 18.00 -1.34
N ILE A 526 26.81 17.16 -2.29
CA ILE A 526 25.95 16.00 -1.98
C ILE A 526 26.70 14.99 -1.12
N ASN A 527 27.95 14.67 -1.49
CA ASN A 527 28.77 13.74 -0.71
C ASN A 527 29.00 14.26 0.71
N TYR A 528 29.25 15.55 0.86
CA TYR A 528 29.39 16.22 2.14
C TYR A 528 28.10 16.12 2.97
N LEU A 529 26.94 16.38 2.37
CA LEU A 529 25.63 16.21 3.01
C LEU A 529 25.41 14.77 3.50
N VAL A 530 25.62 13.78 2.64
CA VAL A 530 25.41 12.36 2.97
C VAL A 530 26.35 11.90 4.08
N THR A 531 27.60 12.38 4.07
CA THR A 531 28.60 12.00 5.08
C THR A 531 28.28 12.57 6.47
N ASN A 532 27.78 13.81 6.53
CA ASN A 532 27.53 14.50 7.80
C ASN A 532 26.12 14.22 8.38
N CYS A 533 25.14 13.83 7.55
CA CYS A 533 23.79 13.50 8.01
C CYS A 533 23.61 12.01 8.29
N HIS A 534 24.11 11.52 9.44
CA HIS A 534 24.10 10.08 9.78
C HIS A 534 22.72 9.42 9.86
N LYS A 535 21.63 10.20 10.00
CA LYS A 535 20.25 9.68 10.04
C LYS A 535 19.52 9.76 8.70
N LEU A 536 20.16 10.31 7.67
CA LEU A 536 19.57 10.50 6.35
C LEU A 536 19.32 9.14 5.70
N ARG A 537 18.06 8.87 5.37
CA ARG A 537 17.62 7.61 4.74
C ARG A 537 17.24 7.80 3.29
N THR A 538 16.83 9.01 2.93
CA THR A 538 16.21 9.27 1.63
C THR A 538 16.53 10.68 1.18
N ILE A 539 17.02 10.78 -0.07
CA ILE A 539 17.25 12.04 -0.76
C ILE A 539 16.55 11.94 -2.11
N TYR A 540 15.63 12.86 -2.37
CA TYR A 540 15.01 13.03 -3.69
C TYR A 540 15.52 14.33 -4.30
N ILE A 541 16.14 14.25 -5.47
CA ILE A 541 16.66 15.40 -6.22
C ILE A 541 16.08 15.26 -7.63
N ASN A 542 15.18 16.18 -7.99
CA ASN A 542 14.51 16.17 -9.29
C ASN A 542 14.79 17.45 -10.07
N ASN A 543 15.31 17.32 -11.30
CA ASN A 543 15.55 18.43 -12.23
C ASN A 543 14.43 18.49 -13.26
N ARG A 544 13.64 19.57 -13.27
CA ARG A 544 12.53 19.72 -14.23
C ARG A 544 12.92 20.05 -15.66
N HIS A 545 14.20 20.28 -15.96
CA HIS A 545 14.67 20.48 -17.34
C HIS A 545 14.89 19.18 -18.13
N PHE A 546 14.57 18.01 -17.57
CA PHE A 546 14.45 16.75 -18.33
C PHE A 546 13.05 16.15 -18.13
N ILE A 547 12.13 16.49 -19.04
CA ILE A 547 10.94 15.69 -19.37
C ILE A 547 11.22 15.00 -20.70
#